data_AF-A0A094AD64-F1
#
_entry.id   AF-A0A094AD64-F1
#
_cell.length_a   1.000
_cell.length_b   1.000
_cell.length_c   1.000
_cell.angle_alpha   90.00
_cell.angle_beta   90.00
_cell.angle_gamma   90.00
#
_symmetry.space_group_name_H-M   'P 1'
#
loop_
_entity.id
_entity.type
_entity.pdbx_description
1 polymer ?
#
loop_
_entity_poly.entity_id
_entity_poly.type
_entity_poly.pdbx_seq_one_letter_code
_entity_poly.pdbx_strand_id
1 'polypeptide(L)'
;MNEALCSILCDQDQWSFHPYVCKFIKFNKDGTGELWCVNDMTYIFAVNLEWKSIPLPKSDEVMTTETKTIANGKPQPLGKINLEITLNTSVANSLTGGLPNWPSPNEHYLSEAALGTRSFTATIEKGNFIPDRWIGHEGEFKQRWGLRLLFDKSPYPT
;
A
#
# COMPACT_ATOMS: atom_id res chain seq x y z
N MET A 1 -17.72 2.76 -9.58
CA MET A 1 -16.79 2.37 -8.50
C MET A 1 -16.39 0.93 -8.76
N ASN A 2 -15.09 0.58 -8.79
CA ASN A 2 -14.68 -0.80 -9.07
C ASN A 2 -14.63 -1.59 -7.76
N GLU A 3 -15.81 -2.01 -7.28
CA GLU A 3 -15.99 -2.69 -5.99
C GLU A 3 -15.10 -3.93 -5.82
N ALA A 4 -14.88 -4.69 -6.90
CA ALA A 4 -14.01 -5.85 -6.89
C ALA A 4 -12.54 -5.48 -6.59
N LEU A 5 -12.01 -4.42 -7.20
CA LEU A 5 -10.66 -3.92 -6.90
C LEU A 5 -10.55 -3.35 -5.49
N CYS A 6 -11.58 -2.64 -5.01
CA CYS A 6 -11.63 -2.18 -3.62
C CYS A 6 -11.62 -3.35 -2.63
N SER A 7 -12.36 -4.43 -2.92
CA SER A 7 -12.31 -5.65 -2.08
C SER A 7 -10.91 -6.24 -2.05
N ILE A 8 -10.27 -6.41 -3.21
CA ILE A 8 -8.89 -6.93 -3.27
C ILE A 8 -7.94 -6.02 -2.47
N LEU A 9 -8.09 -4.70 -2.59
CA LEU A 9 -7.29 -3.72 -1.85
C LEU A 9 -7.41 -3.92 -0.33
N CYS A 10 -8.61 -4.20 0.17
CA CYS A 10 -8.89 -4.30 1.61
C CYS A 10 -8.77 -5.72 2.19
N ASP A 11 -8.84 -6.76 1.35
CA ASP A 11 -8.76 -8.16 1.80
C ASP A 11 -7.31 -8.59 2.09
N GLN A 12 -6.32 -7.76 1.74
CA GLN A 12 -4.93 -7.97 2.17
C GLN A 12 -4.75 -7.41 3.59
N ASP A 13 -4.08 -8.17 4.47
CA ASP A 13 -3.78 -7.68 5.81
C ASP A 13 -2.91 -6.41 5.78
N GLN A 14 -1.89 -6.41 4.91
CA GLN A 14 -1.08 -5.26 4.58
C GLN A 14 -0.43 -5.42 3.20
N TRP A 15 -0.19 -4.30 2.52
CA TRP A 15 0.62 -4.24 1.31
C TRP A 15 2.06 -3.88 1.68
N SER A 16 2.93 -4.89 1.69
CA SER A 16 4.36 -4.73 1.97
C SER A 16 5.21 -5.38 0.88
N PHE A 17 6.41 -4.84 0.66
CA PHE A 17 7.40 -5.44 -0.25
C PHE A 17 8.26 -6.50 0.45
N HIS A 18 8.20 -6.58 1.79
CA HIS A 18 8.99 -7.51 2.59
C HIS A 18 8.23 -7.89 3.86
N PRO A 19 8.28 -9.16 4.33
CA PRO A 19 7.58 -9.59 5.54
C PRO A 19 8.18 -9.00 6.82
N TYR A 20 9.49 -8.76 6.83
CA TYR A 20 10.23 -8.32 8.04
C TYR A 20 10.54 -6.82 8.06
N VAL A 21 10.13 -6.06 7.03
CA VAL A 21 10.30 -4.61 7.02
C VAL A 21 8.99 -3.95 7.40
N CYS A 22 9.03 -3.09 8.43
CA CYS A 22 7.90 -2.27 8.86
C CYS A 22 7.66 -1.09 7.89
N LYS A 23 7.58 -1.37 6.59
CA LYS A 23 7.21 -0.40 5.55
C LYS A 23 6.08 -0.99 4.72
N PHE A 24 4.87 -0.58 5.05
CA PHE A 24 3.65 -1.10 4.45
C PHE A 24 2.56 -0.03 4.43
N ILE A 25 1.51 -0.33 3.68
CA ILE A 25 0.26 0.41 3.69
C ILE A 25 -0.90 -0.58 3.86
N LYS A 26 -1.86 -0.23 4.71
CA LYS A 26 -3.06 -1.02 4.99
C LYS A 26 -4.31 -0.21 4.61
N PHE A 27 -5.28 -0.91 4.02
CA PHE A 27 -6.57 -0.35 3.65
C PHE A 27 -7.67 -1.18 4.31
N ASN A 28 -8.52 -0.55 5.10
CA ASN A 28 -9.68 -1.16 5.72
C ASN A 28 -10.94 -0.83 4.91
N LYS A 29 -11.94 -1.73 4.97
CA LYS A 29 -13.20 -1.61 4.21
C LYS A 29 -14.05 -0.40 4.60
N ASP A 30 -13.83 0.15 5.79
CA ASP A 30 -14.53 1.33 6.30
C ASP A 30 -13.95 2.66 5.81
N GLY A 31 -12.93 2.63 4.93
CA GLY A 31 -12.25 3.83 4.44
C GLY A 31 -11.13 4.30 5.36
N THR A 32 -10.76 3.54 6.38
CA THR A 32 -9.57 3.82 7.21
C THR A 32 -8.38 2.96 6.77
N GLY A 33 -7.22 3.20 7.36
CA GLY A 33 -6.03 2.41 7.10
C GLY A 33 -4.85 2.89 7.93
N GLU A 34 -3.67 2.37 7.58
CA GLU A 34 -2.42 2.77 8.21
C GLU A 34 -1.29 2.89 7.18
N LEU A 35 -0.40 3.85 7.39
CA LEU A 35 0.83 3.99 6.61
C LEU A 35 2.03 3.91 7.55
N TRP A 36 2.89 2.94 7.29
CA TRP A 36 4.08 2.66 8.08
C TRP A 36 5.32 2.88 7.25
N CYS A 37 6.27 3.68 7.75
CA CYS A 37 7.56 3.90 7.12
C CYS A 37 8.70 3.73 8.14
N VAL A 38 9.51 2.72 7.90
CA VAL A 38 10.77 2.48 8.62
C VAL A 38 11.91 2.47 7.62
N ASN A 39 12.99 3.18 7.96
CA ASN A 39 14.22 3.18 7.17
C ASN A 39 15.39 2.82 8.07
N ASP A 40 16.25 1.89 7.63
CA ASP A 40 17.48 1.49 8.32
C ASP A 40 17.31 1.26 9.85
N MET A 41 16.26 0.52 10.23
CA MET A 41 15.88 0.22 11.62
C MET A 41 15.48 1.44 12.48
N THR A 42 15.41 2.64 11.88
CA THR A 42 14.90 3.85 12.51
C THR A 42 13.44 4.05 12.10
N TYR A 43 12.56 4.13 13.10
CA TYR A 43 11.16 4.44 12.89
C TYR A 43 11.00 5.89 12.43
N ILE A 44 10.49 6.10 11.21
CA ILE A 44 10.27 7.44 10.67
C ILE A 44 8.87 7.89 11.07
N PHE A 45 7.83 7.16 10.67
CA PHE A 45 6.46 7.45 11.09
C PHE A 45 5.55 6.23 10.94
N ALA A 46 4.48 6.22 11.73
CA ALA A 46 3.38 5.28 11.61
C ALA A 46 2.09 6.04 11.93
N VAL A 47 1.25 6.23 10.92
CA VAL A 47 0.06 7.08 11.01
C VAL A 47 -1.18 6.36 10.54
N ASN A 48 -2.32 6.76 11.11
CA ASN A 48 -3.60 6.44 10.53
C ASN A 48 -3.79 7.19 9.20
N LEU A 49 -4.51 6.57 8.27
CA LEU A 49 -4.95 7.22 7.04
C LEU A 49 -6.45 7.05 6.87
N GLU A 50 -7.04 7.99 6.14
CA GLU A 50 -8.37 7.86 5.55
C GLU A 50 -8.20 7.74 4.05
N TRP A 51 -9.07 6.94 3.42
CA TRP A 51 -9.04 6.75 1.99
C TRP A 51 -10.43 6.52 1.41
N LYS A 52 -10.57 6.84 0.13
CA LYS A 52 -11.74 6.48 -0.67
C LYS A 52 -11.35 6.26 -2.12
N SER A 53 -12.08 5.38 -2.79
CA SER A 53 -11.96 5.26 -4.25
C SER A 53 -12.74 6.39 -4.93
N ILE A 54 -12.12 7.02 -5.93
CA ILE A 54 -12.77 8.02 -6.78
C ILE A 54 -13.00 7.44 -8.18
N PRO A 55 -14.00 7.92 -8.94
CA PRO A 55 -14.23 7.47 -10.31
C PRO A 55 -12.98 7.67 -11.18
N LEU A 56 -12.69 6.70 -12.06
CA LEU A 56 -11.70 6.90 -13.11
C LEU A 56 -12.28 7.86 -14.16
N PRO A 57 -11.45 8.73 -14.77
CA PRO A 57 -11.85 9.43 -15.98
C PRO A 57 -12.34 8.42 -17.02
N LYS A 58 -13.42 8.74 -17.75
CA LYS A 58 -14.08 7.84 -18.72
C LYS A 58 -13.14 7.27 -19.81
N SER A 59 -11.96 7.85 -19.98
CA SER A 59 -10.93 7.36 -20.92
C SER A 59 -10.15 6.14 -20.40
N ASP A 60 -10.12 5.90 -19.09
CA ASP A 60 -9.32 4.83 -18.45
C ASP A 60 -10.16 3.61 -18.03
N GLU A 61 -11.48 3.61 -18.29
CA GLU A 61 -12.37 2.48 -17.98
C GLU A 61 -12.12 1.25 -18.88
N VAL A 62 -11.27 1.36 -19.90
CA VAL A 62 -10.95 0.26 -20.81
C VAL A 62 -9.86 -0.63 -20.21
N MET A 63 -10.23 -1.50 -19.28
CA MET A 63 -9.48 -2.73 -19.03
C MET A 63 -10.38 -3.87 -18.56
N THR A 64 -11.48 -4.09 -19.26
CA THR A 64 -12.22 -5.36 -19.26
C THR A 64 -12.09 -6.01 -20.63
N THR A 65 -10.94 -6.61 -20.88
CA THR A 65 -10.88 -7.73 -21.81
C THR A 65 -10.45 -8.95 -21.04
N GLU A 66 -11.43 -9.82 -20.81
CA GLU A 66 -11.25 -11.24 -20.54
C GLU A 66 -10.21 -11.79 -21.52
N THR A 67 -8.94 -11.78 -21.14
CA THR A 67 -7.90 -12.43 -21.92
C THR A 67 -7.73 -13.81 -21.33
N LYS A 68 -8.58 -14.74 -21.79
CA LYS A 68 -8.30 -16.17 -21.69
C LYS A 68 -6.98 -16.43 -22.40
N THR A 69 -6.02 -17.01 -21.66
CA THR A 69 -4.75 -17.62 -22.15
C THR A 69 -3.71 -16.58 -22.62
N ILE A 70 -2.44 -16.53 -22.20
CA ILE A 70 -1.43 -17.57 -21.98
C ILE A 70 -0.44 -17.14 -20.87
N ALA A 71 -0.10 -18.09 -19.99
CA ALA A 71 0.92 -17.97 -18.98
C ALA A 71 2.33 -17.82 -19.60
N ASN A 72 2.84 -16.60 -19.68
CA ASN A 72 4.25 -16.31 -20.00
C ASN A 72 5.03 -15.75 -18.80
N GLY A 73 4.62 -16.07 -17.57
CA GLY A 73 5.26 -15.59 -16.34
C GLY A 73 5.20 -14.07 -16.12
N LYS A 74 4.54 -13.32 -17.02
CA LYS A 74 4.38 -11.86 -16.90
C LYS A 74 3.25 -11.51 -15.93
N PRO A 75 3.40 -10.43 -15.13
CA PRO A 75 2.33 -9.89 -14.32
C PRO A 75 1.08 -9.57 -15.15
N GLN A 76 -0.10 -9.94 -14.64
CA GLN A 76 -1.38 -9.64 -15.25
C GLN A 76 -2.05 -8.48 -14.50
N PRO A 77 -2.34 -7.34 -15.14
CA PRO A 77 -3.10 -6.28 -14.51
C PRO A 77 -4.54 -6.75 -14.25
N LEU A 78 -4.98 -6.65 -13.00
CA LEU A 78 -6.37 -6.87 -12.59
C LEU A 78 -7.22 -5.60 -12.79
N GLY A 79 -6.57 -4.43 -12.76
CA GLY A 79 -7.19 -3.16 -13.11
C GLY A 79 -6.54 -1.98 -12.37
N LYS A 80 -7.10 -0.79 -12.64
CA LYS A 80 -6.69 0.48 -12.03
C LYS A 80 -7.76 1.00 -11.07
N ILE A 81 -7.32 1.63 -9.99
CA ILE A 81 -8.16 2.30 -9.00
C ILE A 81 -7.59 3.68 -8.72
N ASN A 82 -8.45 4.70 -8.76
CA ASN A 82 -8.09 6.03 -8.30
C ASN A 82 -8.43 6.15 -6.82
N LEU A 83 -7.49 6.61 -6.03
CA LEU A 83 -7.59 6.71 -4.57
C LEU A 83 -7.38 8.16 -4.16
N GLU A 84 -8.21 8.67 -3.26
CA GLU A 84 -7.84 9.81 -2.42
C GLU A 84 -7.39 9.26 -1.07
N ILE A 85 -6.21 9.66 -0.61
CA ILE A 85 -5.64 9.26 0.67
C ILE A 85 -5.29 10.52 1.45
N THR A 86 -5.72 10.57 2.70
CA THR A 86 -5.43 11.63 3.66
C THR A 86 -4.69 11.02 4.85
N LEU A 87 -3.53 11.55 5.18
CA LEU A 87 -2.76 11.09 6.35
C LEU A 87 -3.19 11.88 7.58
N ASN A 88 -3.40 11.18 8.68
CA ASN A 88 -3.68 11.79 9.98
C ASN A 88 -2.36 12.00 10.76
N THR A 89 -2.36 12.90 11.74
CA THR A 89 -1.23 13.09 12.66
C THR A 89 -1.17 12.03 13.76
N SER A 90 -2.31 11.40 14.05
CA SER A 90 -2.41 10.33 15.05
C SER A 90 -1.56 9.12 14.70
N VAL A 91 -0.93 8.56 15.74
CA VAL A 91 -0.17 7.32 15.66
C VAL A 91 -1.08 6.18 15.19
N ALA A 92 -0.55 5.32 14.32
CA ALA A 92 -1.26 4.14 13.81
C ALA A 92 -1.93 3.34 14.94
N ASN A 93 -3.20 2.98 14.75
CA ASN A 93 -4.01 2.31 15.77
C ASN A 93 -3.39 1.00 16.26
N SER A 94 -2.73 0.25 15.37
CA SER A 94 -2.01 -0.98 15.72
C SER A 94 -0.86 -0.79 16.73
N LEU A 95 -0.39 0.45 16.99
CA LEU A 95 0.59 0.77 18.02
C LEU A 95 -0.01 1.12 19.40
N THR A 96 -1.29 1.48 19.44
CA THR A 96 -1.94 2.06 20.64
C THR A 96 -2.03 1.11 21.84
N GLY A 97 -1.84 -0.19 21.64
CA GLY A 97 -1.92 -1.22 22.69
C GLY A 97 -0.60 -1.87 23.11
N GLY A 98 0.55 -1.54 22.52
CA GLY A 98 1.75 -2.38 22.66
C GLY A 98 3.10 -1.67 22.87
N LEU A 99 3.22 -0.39 22.53
CA LEU A 99 4.49 0.33 22.63
C LEU A 99 4.31 1.64 23.41
N PRO A 100 4.32 1.58 24.76
CA PRO A 100 4.07 2.75 25.63
C PRO A 100 5.08 3.90 25.47
N ASN A 101 6.12 3.74 24.66
CA ASN A 101 7.16 4.74 24.39
C ASN A 101 7.46 4.90 22.90
N TRP A 102 6.49 4.68 21.99
CA TRP A 102 6.69 5.09 20.59
C TRP A 102 6.89 6.61 20.58
N PRO A 103 8.11 7.10 20.32
CA PRO A 103 8.36 8.54 20.39
C PRO A 103 7.72 9.11 19.14
N SER A 104 6.46 9.54 19.20
CA SER A 104 5.63 9.93 18.05
C SER A 104 6.41 10.86 17.11
N PRO A 105 7.09 10.33 16.08
CA PRO A 105 8.01 11.11 15.28
C PRO A 105 7.26 11.72 14.09
N ASN A 106 5.95 11.50 14.02
CA ASN A 106 5.08 11.92 12.94
C ASN A 106 5.25 13.42 12.67
N GLU A 107 5.23 14.27 13.69
CA GLU A 107 5.41 15.72 13.54
C GLU A 107 6.83 16.13 13.09
N HIS A 108 7.84 15.29 13.36
CA HIS A 108 9.22 15.54 12.96
C HIS A 108 9.51 15.15 11.50
N TYR A 109 8.80 14.16 10.96
CA TYR A 109 9.04 13.63 9.61
C TYR A 109 7.90 13.87 8.62
N LEU A 110 6.72 14.28 9.09
CA LEU A 110 5.59 14.67 8.24
C LEU A 110 5.47 16.19 8.25
N SER A 111 5.66 16.80 7.08
CA SER A 111 5.30 18.20 6.89
C SER A 111 3.77 18.35 6.89
N GLU A 112 3.27 19.56 7.16
CA GLU A 112 1.85 19.88 7.01
C GLU A 112 1.32 19.54 5.60
N ALA A 113 2.17 19.67 4.58
CA ALA A 113 1.83 19.29 3.20
C ALA A 113 1.62 17.77 3.03
N ALA A 114 2.25 16.93 3.86
CA ALA A 114 2.09 15.48 3.86
C ALA A 114 0.75 15.02 4.45
N LEU A 115 0.14 15.84 5.33
CA LEU A 115 -1.15 15.59 5.96
C LEU A 115 -2.34 15.91 5.04
N GLY A 116 -2.10 16.64 3.96
CA GLY A 116 -3.13 16.95 2.97
C GLY A 116 -3.64 15.71 2.21
N THR A 117 -4.89 15.78 1.76
CA THR A 117 -5.48 14.79 0.86
C THR A 117 -4.72 14.77 -0.47
N ARG A 118 -4.27 13.58 -0.88
CA ARG A 118 -3.56 13.36 -2.14
C ARG A 118 -4.28 12.32 -2.98
N SER A 119 -4.42 12.59 -4.27
CA SER A 119 -5.02 11.66 -5.22
C SER A 119 -3.95 10.80 -5.89
N PHE A 120 -4.18 9.50 -6.02
CA PHE A 120 -3.28 8.52 -6.64
C PHE A 120 -4.02 7.69 -7.66
N THR A 121 -3.29 7.22 -8.67
CA THR A 121 -3.73 6.13 -9.53
C THR A 121 -2.93 4.89 -9.17
N ALA A 122 -3.60 3.85 -8.69
CA ALA A 122 -2.95 2.59 -8.35
C ALA A 122 -3.39 1.48 -9.32
N THR A 123 -2.44 0.63 -9.71
CA THR A 123 -2.69 -0.58 -10.50
C THR A 123 -2.51 -1.80 -9.60
N ILE A 124 -3.48 -2.71 -9.61
CA ILE A 124 -3.36 -4.02 -8.96
C ILE A 124 -3.01 -5.04 -10.02
N GLU A 125 -1.95 -5.80 -9.79
CA GLU A 125 -1.50 -6.87 -10.66
C GLU A 125 -1.49 -8.21 -9.92
N LYS A 126 -1.76 -9.29 -10.65
CA LYS A 126 -1.58 -10.68 -10.21
C LYS A 126 -0.33 -11.25 -10.84
N GLY A 127 0.47 -11.96 -10.07
CA GLY A 127 1.74 -12.52 -10.54
C GLY A 127 2.45 -13.36 -9.50
N ASN A 128 3.77 -13.46 -9.65
CA ASN A 128 4.66 -14.14 -8.72
C ASN A 128 5.86 -13.23 -8.45
N PHE A 129 5.71 -12.35 -7.46
CA PHE A 129 6.64 -11.27 -7.19
C PHE A 129 7.65 -11.66 -6.11
N ILE A 130 8.90 -11.24 -6.29
CA ILE A 130 10.00 -11.37 -5.34
C ILE A 130 10.47 -9.94 -5.04
N PRO A 131 10.90 -9.61 -3.81
CA PRO A 131 11.43 -8.29 -3.51
C PRO A 131 12.74 -8.08 -4.24
N ASP A 132 12.97 -6.87 -4.78
CA ASP A 132 14.23 -6.52 -5.44
C ASP A 132 15.41 -6.62 -4.47
N ARG A 133 15.16 -6.34 -3.18
CA ARG A 133 16.14 -6.45 -2.10
C ARG A 133 15.68 -7.49 -1.09
N TRP A 134 16.41 -8.61 -1.03
CA TRP A 134 16.22 -9.63 0.00
C TRP A 134 16.88 -9.18 1.31
N ILE A 135 16.13 -9.15 2.41
CA ILE A 135 16.63 -8.88 3.75
C ILE A 135 16.40 -10.15 4.57
N GLY A 136 17.29 -11.13 4.41
CA GLY A 136 17.22 -12.42 5.10
C GLY A 136 18.52 -13.22 4.97
N HIS A 137 18.60 -14.36 5.64
CA HIS A 137 19.81 -15.20 5.61
C HIS A 137 19.89 -16.05 4.33
N GLU A 138 21.11 -16.36 3.89
CA GLU A 138 21.32 -17.33 2.80
C GLU A 138 20.75 -18.70 3.21
N GLY A 139 19.96 -19.31 2.33
CA GLY A 139 19.30 -20.61 2.56
C GLY A 139 17.84 -20.54 2.98
N GLU A 140 17.30 -19.36 3.31
CA GLU A 140 15.88 -19.18 3.58
C GLU A 140 15.05 -19.08 2.29
N PHE A 141 13.82 -19.59 2.33
CA PHE A 141 12.88 -19.45 1.22
C PHE A 141 12.55 -17.99 0.97
N LYS A 142 12.87 -17.49 -0.22
CA LYS A 142 12.45 -16.15 -0.66
C LYS A 142 10.93 -16.11 -0.70
N GLN A 143 10.33 -15.36 0.24
CA GLN A 143 8.89 -15.12 0.23
C GLN A 143 8.47 -14.50 -1.09
N ARG A 144 7.29 -14.91 -1.57
CA ARG A 144 6.70 -14.47 -2.82
C ARG A 144 5.33 -13.89 -2.57
N TRP A 145 4.96 -12.89 -3.36
CA TRP A 145 3.64 -12.28 -3.33
C TRP A 145 2.86 -12.64 -4.59
N GLY A 146 1.60 -12.99 -4.42
CA GLY A 146 0.67 -13.27 -5.53
C GLY A 146 0.09 -12.00 -6.18
N LEU A 147 0.17 -10.87 -5.46
CA LEU A 147 -0.38 -9.58 -5.86
C LEU A 147 0.67 -8.49 -5.72
N ARG A 148 0.55 -7.44 -6.54
CA ARG A 148 1.36 -6.22 -6.45
C ARG A 148 0.47 -4.99 -6.60
N LEU A 149 0.69 -3.99 -5.75
CA LEU A 149 0.05 -2.69 -5.80
C LEU A 149 1.08 -1.65 -6.28
N LEU A 150 0.81 -1.02 -7.41
CA LEU A 150 1.69 -0.04 -8.04
C LEU A 150 1.02 1.33 -8.04
N PHE A 151 1.59 2.30 -7.32
CA PHE A 151 1.13 3.68 -7.38
C PHE A 151 1.84 4.44 -8.50
N ASP A 152 1.12 5.37 -9.13
CA ASP A 152 1.66 6.34 -10.09
C ASP A 152 2.73 7.27 -9.49
N LYS A 153 2.62 7.53 -8.18
CA LYS A 153 3.59 8.28 -7.37
C LYS A 153 3.65 7.71 -5.96
N SER A 154 4.75 7.96 -5.25
CA SER A 154 4.95 7.40 -3.91
C SER A 154 3.82 7.79 -2.94
N PRO A 155 3.14 6.83 -2.28
CA PRO A 155 2.20 7.14 -1.21
C PRO A 155 2.93 7.61 0.06
N TYR A 156 4.22 7.29 0.18
CA TYR A 156 5.09 7.77 1.25
C TYR A 156 5.48 9.23 0.96
N PRO A 157 5.16 10.18 1.87
CA PRO A 157 5.62 11.56 1.77
C PRO A 157 7.15 11.62 1.85
N THR A 158 7.72 12.59 1.11
CA THR A 158 9.14 12.97 1.10
C THR A 158 9.36 14.24 1.89
#